data_AF-A0A2E2YCP8-F1
#
_entry.id   AF-A0A2E2YCP8-F1
#
_cell.length_a   1.000
_cell.length_b   1.000
_cell.length_c   1.000
_cell.angle_alpha   90.00
_cell.angle_beta   90.00
_cell.angle_gamma   90.00
#
_symmetry.space_group_name_H-M   'P 1'
#
loop_
_entity.id
_entity.type
_entity.pdbx_description
1 polymer ?
#
loop_
_entity_poly.entity_id
_entity_poly.type
_entity_poly.pdbx_seq_one_letter_code
_entity_poly.pdbx_strand_id
1 'polypeptide(L)' 'MIDGKILQIDEEGDFVHLEMTTHGGETVVGVYQLMGWTTAPKAVKAKAELELWVPPKVSHPIQ' A
#
# COMPACT_ATOMS: atom_id res chain seq x y z
N MET A 1 -13.66 -11.77 9.12
CA MET A 1 -12.46 -11.09 8.59
C MET A 1 -12.65 -11.00 7.10
N ILE A 2 -12.47 -9.82 6.51
CA ILE A 2 -12.44 -9.68 5.05
C ILE A 2 -11.02 -10.05 4.65
N ASP A 3 -10.84 -11.14 3.92
CA ASP A 3 -9.55 -11.43 3.27
C ASP A 3 -9.52 -10.66 1.95
N GLY A 4 -8.39 -10.01 1.68
CA GLY A 4 -8.14 -9.30 0.44
C GLY A 4 -6.66 -9.35 0.14
N LYS A 5 -6.30 -9.95 -1.00
CA LYS A 5 -4.93 -10.09 -1.45
C LYS A 5 -4.73 -9.27 -2.73
N ILE A 6 -3.76 -8.36 -2.69
CA ILE A 6 -3.31 -7.63 -3.88
C ILE A 6 -2.54 -8.60 -4.75
N LEU A 7 -3.00 -8.76 -5.99
CA LEU A 7 -2.30 -9.56 -7.00
C LEU A 7 -1.37 -8.70 -7.84
N GLN A 8 -1.86 -7.51 -8.25
CA GLN A 8 -1.13 -6.59 -9.12
C GLN A 8 -1.62 -5.17 -8.90
N ILE A 9 -0.70 -4.21 -9.06
CA ILE A 9 -0.99 -2.79 -9.19
C ILE A 9 -0.47 -2.38 -10.57
N ASP A 10 -1.25 -1.60 -11.29
CA ASP A 10 -0.86 -1.09 -12.61
C ASP A 10 0.31 -0.09 -12.51
N GLU A 11 1.04 0.14 -13.60
CA GLU A 11 2.25 0.98 -13.60
C GLU A 11 1.97 2.43 -13.14
N GLU A 12 0.82 2.99 -13.50
CA GLU A 12 0.40 4.33 -13.08
C GLU A 12 -0.20 4.35 -11.67
N GLY A 13 -0.50 3.18 -11.10
CA GLY A 13 -1.09 3.06 -9.75
C GLY A 13 -2.59 3.34 -9.69
N ASP A 14 -3.23 3.59 -10.82
CA ASP A 14 -4.66 3.93 -10.89
C ASP A 14 -5.58 2.71 -10.77
N PHE A 15 -5.06 1.51 -11.01
CA PHE A 15 -5.83 0.27 -10.92
C PHE A 15 -5.13 -0.78 -10.05
N VAL A 16 -5.91 -1.50 -9.26
CA VAL A 16 -5.44 -2.63 -8.46
C VAL A 16 -6.28 -3.88 -8.74
N HIS A 17 -5.61 -5.01 -8.91
CA HIS A 17 -6.21 -6.32 -9.04
C HIS A 17 -6.21 -6.99 -7.66
N LEU A 18 -7.40 -7.32 -7.16
CA LEU A 18 -7.61 -7.88 -5.83
C LEU A 18 -8.32 -9.22 -5.93
N GLU A 19 -7.77 -10.23 -5.25
CA GLU A 19 -8.46 -11.47 -4.94
C GLU A 19 -9.11 -11.35 -3.57
N MET A 20 -10.39 -11.72 -3.44
CA MET A 20 -11.10 -11.73 -2.17
C MET A 20 -12.14 -12.84 -2.11
N THR A 21 -12.42 -13.29 -0.89
CA THR A 21 -13.53 -14.20 -0.62
C THR A 21 -14.81 -13.41 -0.37
N THR A 22 -15.85 -13.66 -1.17
CA THR A 22 -17.17 -13.04 -1.00
C THR A 22 -17.86 -13.58 0.25
N HIS A 23 -18.93 -12.92 0.69
CA HIS A 23 -19.76 -13.42 1.80
C HIS A 23 -20.37 -14.81 1.51
N GLY A 24 -20.50 -15.20 0.24
CA GLY A 24 -20.94 -16.53 -0.17
C GLY A 24 -19.86 -17.61 -0.09
N GLY A 25 -18.61 -17.24 0.24
CA GLY A 25 -17.47 -18.16 0.26
C GLY A 25 -16.81 -18.36 -1.10
N GLU A 26 -17.26 -17.65 -2.15
CA GLU A 26 -16.66 -17.71 -3.48
C GLU A 26 -15.43 -16.81 -3.54
N THR A 27 -14.34 -17.30 -4.14
CA THR A 27 -13.16 -16.49 -4.44
C THR A 27 -13.38 -15.73 -5.75
N VAL A 28 -13.26 -14.41 -5.70
CA VAL A 28 -13.42 -13.53 -6.86
C VAL A 28 -12.17 -12.69 -7.07
N VAL A 29 -11.82 -12.45 -8.33
CA VAL A 29 -10.78 -11.51 -8.73
C VAL A 29 -11.44 -10.31 -9.37
N GLY A 30 -11.26 -9.14 -8.77
CA GLY A 30 -11.82 -7.86 -9.23
C GLY A 30 -10.73 -6.85 -9.57
N VAL A 31 -11.06 -5.96 -10.51
CA VAL A 31 -10.24 -4.78 -10.86
C VAL A 31 -10.90 -3.55 -10.25
N TYR A 32 -10.14 -2.77 -9.48
CA TYR A 32 -10.62 -1.59 -8.77
C TYR A 32 -9.84 -0.36 -9.20
N GLN A 33 -10.55 0.72 -9.50
CA GLN A 33 -9.97 2.02 -9.86
C GLN A 33 -9.80 2.91 -8.64
N LEU A 34 -8.65 3.58 -8.54
CA LEU A 34 -8.38 4.62 -7.57
C LEU A 34 -9.19 5.88 -7.94
N MET A 35 -10.28 6.11 -7.20
CA MET A 35 -11.12 7.31 -7.40
C MET A 35 -10.55 8.58 -6.73
N GLY A 36 -9.56 8.44 -5.86
CA GLY A 36 -8.90 9.56 -5.18
C GLY A 36 -8.23 9.16 -3.87
N TRP A 37 -7.30 10.00 -3.42
CA TRP A 37 -6.58 9.81 -2.16
C TRP A 37 -7.43 10.33 -0.99
N THR A 38 -7.77 9.45 -0.05
CA THR A 38 -8.32 9.89 1.23
C THR A 38 -7.18 10.29 2.18
N THR A 39 -7.44 11.20 3.11
CA THR A 39 -6.45 11.54 4.14
C THR A 39 -6.16 10.31 4.98
N ALA A 40 -4.92 9.82 4.91
CA ALA A 40 -4.51 8.66 5.68
C ALA A 40 -4.80 8.86 7.19
N PRO A 41 -5.33 7.85 7.89
CA PRO A 41 -5.47 7.89 9.34
C PRO A 41 -4.11 8.22 9.98
N LYS A 42 -4.11 9.02 11.06
CA LYS A 42 -2.88 9.51 11.72
C LYS A 42 -1.84 8.40 11.98
N ALA A 43 -2.30 7.20 12.33
CA ALA A 43 -1.44 6.05 12.59
C ALA A 43 -0.68 5.55 11.35
N VAL A 44 -1.32 5.53 10.18
CA VAL A 44 -0.70 5.13 8.90
C VAL A 44 0.31 6.18 8.45
N LYS A 45 -0.05 7.47 8.58
CA LYS A 45 0.86 8.59 8.26
C LYS A 45 2.13 8.55 9.12
N ALA A 46 1.98 8.37 10.44
CA ALA A 46 3.13 8.29 11.35
C ALA A 46 4.07 7.13 11.01
N LYS A 47 3.52 5.97 10.64
CA LYS A 47 4.33 4.80 10.23
C LYS A 47 5.08 5.05 8.92
N ALA A 48 4.43 5.65 7.92
CA ALA A 48 5.06 5.99 6.66
C ALA A 48 6.17 7.05 6.83
N GLU A 49 5.95 8.07 7.67
CA GLU A 49 6.95 9.11 7.98
C GLU A 49 8.19 8.52 8.68
N LEU A 50 8.00 7.53 9.56
CA LEU A 50 9.09 6.77 10.18
C LEU A 50 9.89 5.96 9.17
N GLU A 51 9.23 5.35 8.18
CA GLU A 51 9.89 4.56 7.14
C GLU A 51 10.61 5.43 6.09
N LEU A 52 10.13 6.65 5.82
CA LEU A 52 10.78 7.63 4.96
C LEU A 52 11.96 8.37 5.62
N TRP A 53 12.03 8.40 6.95
CA TRP A 53 13.13 9.04 7.66
C TRP A 53 14.39 8.17 7.58
N VAL A 54 15.21 8.41 6.55
CA VAL A 54 16.56 7.85 6.45
C VAL A 54 17.53 8.84 7.10
N PRO A 55 18.24 8.49 8.20
CA PRO A 55 19.28 9.36 8.73
C PRO A 55 20.37 9.52 7.65
N PRO A 56 20.86 10.74 7.39
CA PRO A 56 21.94 10.95 6.43
C PRO A 56 23.12 10.09 6.87
N LYS A 57 23.63 9.24 5.97
CA LYS A 57 24.85 8.48 6.21
C LYS A 57 25.96 9.49 6.45
N VAL A 58 26.34 9.67 7.72
CA VAL A 58 27.49 10.50 8.09
C VAL A 58 28.73 9.78 7.59
N SER A 59 29.13 10.09 6.36
CA SER A 59 30.44 9.73 5.83
C SER A 59 31.47 10.56 6.58
N HIS A 60 32.04 9.99 7.64
CA HIS A 60 33.22 10.55 8.28
C HIS A 60 34.36 10.50 7.24
N PRO A 61 35.06 11.61 6.97
CA PRO A 61 36.28 11.53 6.18
C PRO A 61 37.29 10.68 6.97
N ILE A 62 37.77 9.61 6.33
CA ILE A 62 38.92 8.85 6.80
C ILE A 62 40.11 9.80 6.66
N GLN A 63 40.69 10.21 7.79
CA GLN A 63 41.94 10.98 7.84
C GLN A 63 43.05 10.08 8.38
#